data_AF-A0A3N4SSB8-F1
#
_entry.id   AF-A0A3N4SSB8-F1
#
_cell.length_a   1.000
_cell.length_b   1.000
_cell.length_c   1.000
_cell.angle_alpha   90.00
_cell.angle_beta   90.00
_cell.angle_gamma   90.00
#
_symmetry.space_group_name_H-M   'P 1'
#
loop_
_entity.id
_entity.type
_entity.pdbx_description
1 polymer ?
#
loop_
_entity_poly.entity_id
_entity_poly.type
_entity_poly.pdbx_seq_one_letter_code
_entity_poly.pdbx_strand_id
1 'polypeptide(L)'
;MTRNAPSGILRRWPRPLIATLAAIAATGLGTAAPATATTTVPHTTASRASVTAAAAATQKHVYLRSALGNEPYVTTENGWSGSTGMHAKNVIRARAATPGPWEGYRIDYLGPSSGNAVHLWSDAAQAYVTAEFAWGATSSGLDQRGTLHARPGQTSTGPWETFYLDQTGAHTFTLSVRDSGGKLWYVTAEQNYPGDEAGLLRARATKPGPWEQFTTGPGPQNLIGGDDYPAKWKSPAQDSFANVFGLNRECVSYVAWKIYENSGGTQVPGGQAAPSDWARYSVRVDPTSGSGAWSYAYNWGYAAASHHVTVNHTPTPGSVAWWDRKGVWAAHGTGHVAYVTAVQKSGSAVTGFDIAEYNIEGKDGAYSTIHFTVSNGKLVRRAANTTPSGPMAGVDLGWVPIPDGFVHINGF
;
A
#
# COMPACT_ATOMS: atom_id res chain seq x y z
N MET A 1 -22.76 -30.41 -52.58
CA MET A 1 -23.44 -31.10 -51.46
C MET A 1 -23.65 -30.08 -50.34
N THR A 2 -24.87 -29.61 -50.19
CA THR A 2 -25.33 -28.67 -49.17
C THR A 2 -25.70 -29.43 -47.89
N ARG A 3 -25.18 -29.03 -46.72
CA ARG A 3 -25.73 -29.47 -45.42
C ARG A 3 -25.74 -28.34 -44.39
N ASN A 4 -26.96 -27.87 -44.18
CA ASN A 4 -27.63 -27.18 -43.09
C ASN A 4 -26.96 -27.13 -41.70
N ALA A 5 -27.07 -25.94 -41.09
CA ALA A 5 -26.94 -25.68 -39.65
C ALA A 5 -28.28 -25.95 -38.92
N PRO A 6 -28.27 -26.36 -37.63
CA PRO A 6 -29.48 -26.42 -36.83
C PRO A 6 -29.66 -25.19 -35.92
N SER A 7 -30.87 -24.64 -35.97
CA SER A 7 -31.42 -23.60 -35.12
C SER A 7 -31.77 -24.14 -33.72
N GLY A 8 -31.35 -23.44 -32.66
CA GLY A 8 -31.60 -23.83 -31.26
C GLY A 8 -32.22 -22.72 -30.41
N ILE A 9 -33.55 -22.69 -30.37
CA ILE A 9 -34.45 -22.47 -29.22
C ILE A 9 -34.05 -21.37 -28.20
N LEU A 10 -34.68 -20.19 -28.32
CA LEU A 10 -34.78 -19.17 -27.28
C LEU A 10 -35.84 -19.56 -26.23
N ARG A 11 -35.40 -19.91 -25.01
CA ARG A 11 -36.28 -20.06 -23.84
C ARG A 11 -36.65 -18.67 -23.30
N ARG A 12 -37.93 -18.30 -23.39
CA ARG A 12 -38.51 -17.13 -22.71
C ARG A 12 -38.80 -17.47 -21.25
N TRP A 13 -38.31 -16.64 -20.34
CA TRP A 13 -38.67 -16.66 -18.91
C TRP A 13 -40.02 -15.97 -18.68
N PRO A 14 -40.84 -16.44 -17.73
CA PRO A 14 -42.11 -15.79 -17.40
C PRO A 14 -41.86 -14.49 -16.60
N ARG A 15 -42.58 -13.42 -16.97
CA ARG A 15 -42.68 -12.17 -16.21
C ARG A 15 -43.62 -12.37 -15.01
N PRO A 16 -43.34 -11.81 -13.82
CA PRO A 16 -44.30 -11.82 -12.72
C PRO A 16 -45.44 -10.82 -12.97
N LEU A 17 -46.64 -11.25 -12.58
CA LEU A 17 -47.89 -10.51 -12.58
C LEU A 17 -47.82 -9.31 -11.63
N ILE A 18 -48.19 -8.14 -12.15
CA ILE A 18 -48.48 -6.93 -11.40
C ILE A 18 -49.85 -7.13 -10.75
N ALA A 19 -49.90 -7.22 -9.42
CA ALA A 19 -51.15 -7.18 -8.67
C ALA A 19 -51.55 -5.72 -8.42
N THR A 20 -52.60 -5.29 -9.11
CA THR A 20 -53.31 -4.02 -8.91
C THR A 20 -54.05 -4.08 -7.57
N LEU A 21 -53.72 -3.19 -6.64
CA LEU A 21 -54.48 -3.02 -5.39
C LEU A 21 -55.36 -1.78 -5.51
N ALA A 22 -56.66 -2.01 -5.31
CA ALA A 22 -57.74 -1.06 -5.47
C ALA A 22 -57.74 0.03 -4.38
N ALA A 23 -58.14 1.22 -4.78
CA ALA A 23 -58.41 2.34 -3.92
C ALA A 23 -59.66 2.09 -3.04
N ILE A 24 -59.55 2.36 -1.74
CA ILE A 24 -60.69 2.62 -0.87
C ILE A 24 -60.61 4.08 -0.46
N ALA A 25 -61.57 4.86 -0.94
CA ALA A 25 -61.81 6.23 -0.51
C ALA A 25 -62.49 6.21 0.86
N ALA A 26 -61.91 6.90 1.84
CA ALA A 26 -62.58 7.27 3.07
C ALA A 26 -62.47 8.79 3.23
N THR A 27 -63.59 9.46 3.07
CA THR A 27 -63.81 10.86 3.41
C THR A 27 -63.81 11.01 4.93
N GLY A 28 -62.99 11.93 5.45
CA GLY A 28 -62.94 12.27 6.87
C GLY A 28 -62.61 13.76 7.04
N LEU A 29 -63.53 14.46 7.70
CA LEU A 29 -63.56 15.89 7.98
C LEU A 29 -62.38 16.36 8.83
N GLY A 30 -62.08 17.66 8.71
CA GLY A 30 -60.83 18.26 9.12
C GLY A 30 -60.68 18.59 10.60
N THR A 31 -59.45 18.93 10.95
CA THR A 31 -59.07 19.74 12.12
C THR A 31 -57.83 20.55 11.77
N ALA A 32 -57.86 21.83 12.15
CA ALA A 32 -56.84 22.83 11.85
C ALA A 32 -55.44 22.47 12.36
N ALA A 33 -54.42 22.85 11.59
CA ALA A 33 -53.01 22.70 11.93
C ALA A 33 -52.60 23.68 13.05
N PRO A 34 -51.89 23.22 14.10
CA PRO A 34 -51.14 24.13 14.95
C PRO A 34 -49.83 24.52 14.24
N ALA A 35 -49.49 25.81 14.30
CA ALA A 35 -48.23 26.34 13.81
C ALA A 35 -47.06 25.71 14.57
N THR A 36 -46.21 24.96 13.87
CA THR A 36 -44.96 24.42 14.42
C THR A 36 -43.95 25.57 14.52
N ALA A 37 -43.64 25.99 15.74
CA ALA A 37 -42.56 26.91 16.01
C ALA A 37 -41.22 26.27 15.60
N THR A 38 -40.51 26.87 14.67
CA THR A 38 -39.14 26.52 14.29
C THR A 38 -38.23 26.83 15.47
N THR A 39 -37.94 25.83 16.31
CA THR A 39 -36.89 25.94 17.33
C THR A 39 -35.54 25.84 16.65
N THR A 40 -34.89 26.98 16.42
CA THR A 40 -33.48 27.05 16.04
C THR A 40 -32.65 26.49 17.20
N VAL A 41 -32.21 25.24 17.08
CA VAL A 41 -31.21 24.68 17.99
C VAL A 41 -29.89 25.38 17.69
N PRO A 42 -29.26 26.06 18.66
CA PRO A 42 -27.94 26.63 18.44
C PRO A 42 -26.96 25.48 18.23
N HIS A 43 -26.35 25.41 17.04
CA HIS A 43 -25.14 24.62 16.83
C HIS A 43 -24.06 25.17 17.77
N THR A 44 -23.88 24.52 18.92
CA THR A 44 -22.68 24.70 19.73
C THR A 44 -21.50 24.25 18.88
N THR A 45 -20.71 25.22 18.43
CA THR A 45 -19.39 25.01 17.84
C THR A 45 -18.58 24.20 18.84
N ALA A 46 -18.42 22.90 18.60
CA ALA A 46 -17.50 22.08 19.37
C ALA A 46 -16.12 22.72 19.21
N SER A 47 -15.60 23.27 20.31
CA SER A 47 -14.29 23.89 20.32
C SER A 47 -13.26 22.87 19.86
N ARG A 48 -12.51 23.23 18.82
CA ARG A 48 -11.37 22.49 18.31
C ARG A 48 -10.37 22.40 19.45
N ALA A 49 -10.30 21.26 20.13
CA ALA A 49 -9.23 20.97 21.06
C ALA A 49 -7.92 20.96 20.25
N SER A 50 -7.09 21.97 20.47
CA SER A 50 -5.73 22.01 19.95
C SER A 50 -4.92 20.90 20.62
N VAL A 51 -4.78 19.77 19.93
CA VAL A 51 -4.03 18.62 20.42
C VAL A 51 -2.55 18.99 20.48
N THR A 52 -2.10 19.29 21.69
CA THR A 52 -0.68 19.47 22.00
C THR A 52 -0.17 18.12 22.51
N ALA A 53 0.76 17.52 21.77
CA ALA A 53 1.54 16.31 22.11
C ALA A 53 0.73 15.04 22.43
N ALA A 54 0.10 14.44 21.42
CA ALA A 54 -0.18 13.01 21.45
C ALA A 54 1.16 12.26 21.46
N ALA A 55 1.34 11.30 22.38
CA ALA A 55 2.43 10.33 22.33
C ALA A 55 2.55 9.82 20.89
N ALA A 56 3.76 9.89 20.31
CA ALA A 56 4.00 9.65 18.90
C ALA A 56 3.24 8.39 18.44
N ALA A 57 2.19 8.59 17.65
CA ALA A 57 1.39 7.50 17.12
C ALA A 57 2.37 6.53 16.45
N THR A 58 2.31 5.25 16.82
CA THR A 58 3.09 4.24 16.10
C THR A 58 2.50 4.19 14.70
N GLN A 59 3.30 4.55 13.70
CA GLN A 59 2.89 4.51 12.31
C GLN A 59 3.37 3.18 11.72
N LYS A 60 2.45 2.41 11.14
CA LYS A 60 2.78 1.15 10.46
C LYS A 60 2.34 1.24 9.00
N HIS A 61 3.28 1.09 8.08
CA HIS A 61 2.95 0.94 6.66
C HIS A 61 2.41 -0.45 6.38
N VAL A 62 1.35 -0.54 5.59
CA VAL A 62 0.62 -1.77 5.32
C VAL A 62 0.05 -1.78 3.92
N TYR A 63 -0.25 -3.00 3.47
CA TYR A 63 -1.09 -3.27 2.31
C TYR A 63 -2.33 -3.98 2.81
N LEU A 64 -3.48 -3.32 2.74
CA LEU A 64 -4.72 -3.92 3.19
C LEU A 64 -5.24 -4.87 2.10
N ARG A 65 -5.78 -6.01 2.51
CA ARG A 65 -6.48 -6.95 1.62
C ARG A 65 -7.86 -7.25 2.19
N SER A 66 -8.84 -7.44 1.33
CA SER A 66 -10.08 -8.09 1.75
C SER A 66 -9.78 -9.54 2.09
N ALA A 67 -10.35 -10.09 3.17
CA ALA A 67 -10.18 -11.50 3.53
C ALA A 67 -11.11 -12.45 2.74
N LEU A 68 -11.76 -11.96 1.68
CA LEU A 68 -12.67 -12.72 0.83
C LEU A 68 -12.01 -13.17 -0.47
N GLY A 69 -12.39 -14.38 -0.91
CA GLY A 69 -12.17 -14.86 -2.28
C GLY A 69 -10.70 -14.85 -2.67
N ASN A 70 -10.36 -14.13 -3.75
CA ASN A 70 -8.99 -13.97 -4.24
C ASN A 70 -8.15 -12.98 -3.41
N GLU A 71 -8.68 -12.54 -2.27
CA GLU A 71 -8.06 -11.59 -1.33
C GLU A 71 -7.45 -10.37 -2.04
N PRO A 72 -8.27 -9.59 -2.79
CA PRO A 72 -7.76 -8.45 -3.52
C PRO A 72 -7.24 -7.38 -2.56
N TYR A 73 -6.15 -6.74 -2.96
CA TYR A 73 -5.60 -5.56 -2.31
C TYR A 73 -6.59 -4.40 -2.40
N VAL A 74 -6.65 -3.67 -1.29
CA VAL A 74 -7.33 -2.39 -1.19
C VAL A 74 -6.48 -1.36 -1.93
N THR A 75 -7.13 -0.62 -2.80
CA THR A 75 -6.56 0.31 -3.77
C THR A 75 -7.18 1.68 -3.53
N THR A 76 -6.37 2.71 -3.54
CA THR A 76 -6.83 4.09 -3.67
C THR A 76 -6.89 4.44 -5.15
N GLU A 77 -8.08 4.69 -5.69
CA GLU A 77 -8.28 4.94 -7.12
C GLU A 77 -7.81 6.33 -7.57
N ASN A 78 -6.52 6.62 -7.43
CA ASN A 78 -5.91 7.87 -7.85
C ASN A 78 -5.61 7.85 -9.35
N GLY A 79 -6.61 8.21 -10.18
CA GLY A 79 -6.46 8.29 -11.63
C GLY A 79 -7.60 7.68 -12.44
N TRP A 80 -8.66 7.17 -11.79
CA TRP A 80 -9.80 6.56 -12.47
C TRP A 80 -10.69 7.60 -13.17
N SER A 81 -10.37 7.97 -14.41
CA SER A 81 -11.19 8.88 -15.21
C SER A 81 -12.49 8.25 -15.76
N GLY A 82 -12.68 6.94 -15.55
CA GLY A 82 -13.75 6.16 -16.19
C GLY A 82 -15.14 6.32 -15.58
N SER A 83 -15.26 6.82 -14.35
CA SER A 83 -16.57 7.04 -13.73
C SER A 83 -16.90 8.53 -13.70
N THR A 84 -18.12 8.89 -14.09
CA THR A 84 -18.66 10.22 -13.83
C THR A 84 -19.21 10.30 -12.40
N GLY A 85 -18.98 11.43 -11.72
CA GLY A 85 -19.54 11.70 -10.39
C GLY A 85 -18.72 11.17 -9.22
N MET A 86 -19.42 10.65 -8.20
CA MET A 86 -18.89 10.39 -6.84
C MET A 86 -17.88 9.23 -6.75
N HIS A 87 -17.59 8.53 -7.86
CA HIS A 87 -16.68 7.37 -7.92
C HIS A 87 -15.30 7.64 -8.53
N ALA A 88 -15.02 8.90 -8.94
CA ALA A 88 -14.00 9.18 -9.94
C ALA A 88 -12.57 9.36 -9.44
N LYS A 89 -12.35 9.67 -8.16
CA LYS A 89 -10.99 9.89 -7.68
C LYS A 89 -10.84 9.50 -6.23
N ASN A 90 -9.78 8.78 -5.92
CA ASN A 90 -9.34 8.39 -4.57
C ASN A 90 -10.35 7.65 -3.70
N VAL A 91 -11.42 7.15 -4.31
CA VAL A 91 -12.32 6.19 -3.68
C VAL A 91 -11.54 4.91 -3.41
N ILE A 92 -11.84 4.26 -2.29
CA ILE A 92 -11.12 3.08 -1.83
C ILE A 92 -11.83 1.81 -2.30
N ARG A 93 -11.09 0.86 -2.89
CA ARG A 93 -11.64 -0.40 -3.41
C ARG A 93 -10.75 -1.61 -3.15
N ALA A 94 -11.30 -2.75 -2.76
CA ALA A 94 -10.59 -4.03 -2.72
C ALA A 94 -10.72 -4.75 -4.07
N ARG A 95 -9.80 -4.47 -5.02
CA ARG A 95 -9.86 -5.09 -6.36
C ARG A 95 -8.50 -5.45 -6.99
N ALA A 96 -7.39 -4.89 -6.52
CA ALA A 96 -6.11 -5.17 -7.14
C ALA A 96 -5.64 -6.60 -6.80
N ALA A 97 -5.20 -7.35 -7.82
CA ALA A 97 -4.63 -8.68 -7.60
C ALA A 97 -3.19 -8.62 -7.06
N THR A 98 -2.47 -7.55 -7.39
CA THR A 98 -1.09 -7.32 -6.99
C THR A 98 -0.96 -5.94 -6.36
N PRO A 99 -0.17 -5.79 -5.29
CA PRO A 99 0.07 -4.50 -4.69
C PRO A 99 0.98 -3.64 -5.58
N GLY A 100 0.68 -2.35 -5.66
CA GLY A 100 1.45 -1.37 -6.40
C GLY A 100 1.43 0.00 -5.70
N PRO A 101 1.68 1.10 -6.45
CA PRO A 101 1.70 2.45 -5.91
C PRO A 101 0.40 2.90 -5.25
N TRP A 102 -0.73 2.23 -5.51
CA TRP A 102 -2.07 2.64 -5.07
C TRP A 102 -2.60 1.88 -3.86
N GLU A 103 -1.93 0.78 -3.51
CA GLU A 103 -2.34 -0.15 -2.46
C GLU A 103 -1.60 0.08 -1.13
N GLY A 104 -0.70 1.07 -1.09
CA GLY A 104 0.06 1.45 0.11
C GLY A 104 -0.76 2.34 1.06
N TYR A 105 -0.80 1.94 2.33
CA TYR A 105 -1.43 2.71 3.40
C TYR A 105 -0.51 2.81 4.62
N ARG A 106 -0.72 3.83 5.45
CA ARG A 106 -0.17 3.89 6.81
C ARG A 106 -1.31 3.82 7.82
N ILE A 107 -1.16 2.96 8.83
CA ILE A 107 -2.02 2.90 10.00
C ILE A 107 -1.35 3.67 11.12
N ASP A 108 -1.97 4.76 11.55
CA ASP A 108 -1.51 5.57 12.67
C ASP A 108 -2.30 5.19 13.93
N TYR A 109 -1.66 4.51 14.87
CA TYR A 109 -2.31 4.08 16.12
C TYR A 109 -2.36 5.23 17.12
N LEU A 110 -3.56 5.60 17.58
CA LEU A 110 -3.81 6.80 18.39
C LEU A 110 -3.42 6.68 19.88
N GLY A 111 -2.53 5.74 20.20
CA GLY A 111 -2.06 5.45 21.54
C GLY A 111 -3.05 4.63 22.40
N PRO A 112 -2.58 4.10 23.53
CA PRO A 112 -3.33 3.11 24.34
C PRO A 112 -4.60 3.68 24.97
N SER A 113 -4.66 4.98 25.24
CA SER A 113 -5.86 5.64 25.79
C SER A 113 -7.01 5.74 24.79
N SER A 114 -6.72 5.59 23.49
CA SER A 114 -7.70 5.69 22.40
C SER A 114 -8.27 4.31 22.03
N GLY A 115 -7.99 3.27 22.83
CA GLY A 115 -8.40 1.91 22.57
C GLY A 115 -7.79 1.37 21.28
N ASN A 116 -8.63 0.88 20.38
CA ASN A 116 -8.24 0.36 19.08
C ASN A 116 -8.41 1.37 17.93
N ALA A 117 -8.47 2.67 18.27
CA ALA A 117 -8.65 3.72 17.29
C ALA A 117 -7.38 3.93 16.45
N VAL A 118 -7.58 4.08 15.14
CA VAL A 118 -6.54 4.30 14.15
C VAL A 118 -6.96 5.38 13.15
N HIS A 119 -5.98 6.03 12.54
CA HIS A 119 -6.17 6.71 11.26
C HIS A 119 -5.58 5.89 10.13
N LEU A 120 -6.21 5.96 8.96
CA LEU A 120 -5.70 5.34 7.73
C LEU A 120 -5.25 6.43 6.78
N TRP A 121 -3.97 6.45 6.45
CA TRP A 121 -3.40 7.34 5.44
C TRP A 121 -3.19 6.58 4.14
N SER A 122 -3.65 7.13 3.01
CA SER A 122 -3.36 6.60 1.68
C SER A 122 -2.10 7.26 1.11
N ASP A 123 -1.10 6.45 0.74
CA ASP A 123 0.12 6.97 0.13
C ASP A 123 -0.11 7.53 -1.26
N ALA A 124 -0.99 6.90 -2.05
CA ALA A 124 -1.30 7.38 -3.39
C ALA A 124 -2.02 8.72 -3.38
N ALA A 125 -2.94 8.93 -2.43
CA ALA A 125 -3.66 10.20 -2.32
C ALA A 125 -2.93 11.27 -1.52
N GLN A 126 -1.92 10.89 -0.72
CA GLN A 126 -1.30 11.74 0.29
C GLN A 126 -2.36 12.40 1.19
N ALA A 127 -3.27 11.57 1.72
CA ALA A 127 -4.41 12.02 2.50
C ALA A 127 -4.93 10.92 3.45
N TYR A 128 -5.58 11.34 4.53
CA TYR A 128 -6.36 10.44 5.37
C TYR A 128 -7.61 9.95 4.65
N VAL A 129 -7.94 8.68 4.87
CA VAL A 129 -9.18 8.06 4.44
C VAL A 129 -10.31 8.58 5.34
N THR A 130 -11.40 9.00 4.71
CA THR A 130 -12.62 9.47 5.37
C THR A 130 -13.76 8.50 5.04
N ALA A 131 -14.62 8.19 6.02
CA ALA A 131 -15.90 7.54 5.77
C ALA A 131 -17.01 8.58 5.52
N GLU A 132 -17.52 8.64 4.30
CA GLU A 132 -18.41 9.70 3.86
C GLU A 132 -19.90 9.39 4.11
N PHE A 133 -20.39 9.69 5.31
CA PHE A 133 -21.80 9.46 5.68
C PHE A 133 -22.79 10.49 5.12
N ALA A 134 -22.30 11.63 4.63
CA ALA A 134 -23.14 12.70 4.09
C ALA A 134 -23.62 12.44 2.65
N TRP A 135 -23.15 11.38 1.99
CA TRP A 135 -23.56 11.07 0.62
C TRP A 135 -24.95 10.47 0.57
N GLY A 136 -25.82 11.06 -0.24
CA GLY A 136 -27.16 10.52 -0.50
C GLY A 136 -27.13 9.33 -1.45
N ALA A 137 -28.31 8.83 -1.78
CA ALA A 137 -28.45 7.86 -2.86
C ALA A 137 -28.12 8.51 -4.22
N THR A 138 -27.53 7.75 -5.14
CA THR A 138 -27.34 8.18 -6.53
C THR A 138 -28.67 8.34 -7.27
N SER A 139 -28.62 8.91 -8.48
CA SER A 139 -29.74 8.86 -9.43
C SER A 139 -30.16 7.44 -9.81
N SER A 140 -29.27 6.44 -9.65
CA SER A 140 -29.59 5.02 -9.81
C SER A 140 -30.21 4.38 -8.55
N GLY A 141 -30.44 5.16 -7.48
CA GLY A 141 -31.06 4.70 -6.22
C GLY A 141 -30.11 3.95 -5.30
N LEU A 142 -28.81 3.96 -5.58
CA LEU A 142 -27.80 3.24 -4.81
C LEU A 142 -27.33 4.11 -3.66
N ASP A 143 -27.54 3.64 -2.44
CA ASP A 143 -27.09 4.31 -1.22
C ASP A 143 -25.56 4.39 -1.24
N GLN A 144 -24.97 5.58 -1.12
CA GLN A 144 -23.51 5.76 -1.08
C GLN A 144 -22.97 6.14 0.29
N ARG A 145 -23.83 6.15 1.31
CA ARG A 145 -23.42 6.49 2.66
C ARG A 145 -22.28 5.59 3.14
N GLY A 146 -21.33 6.21 3.80
CA GLY A 146 -20.17 5.55 4.38
C GLY A 146 -19.11 5.19 3.35
N THR A 147 -19.16 5.69 2.11
CA THR A 147 -18.09 5.42 1.13
C THR A 147 -16.74 5.89 1.65
N LEU A 148 -15.72 5.03 1.55
CA LEU A 148 -14.36 5.38 1.95
C LEU A 148 -13.65 6.12 0.83
N HIS A 149 -13.02 7.25 1.19
CA HIS A 149 -12.39 8.15 0.24
C HIS A 149 -11.18 8.86 0.86
N ALA A 150 -10.03 8.84 0.18
CA ALA A 150 -8.84 9.61 0.58
C ALA A 150 -8.74 10.93 -0.21
N ARG A 151 -9.48 11.96 0.21
CA ARG A 151 -9.57 13.23 -0.56
C ARG A 151 -8.21 13.94 -0.63
N PRO A 152 -7.71 14.35 -1.81
CA PRO A 152 -6.46 15.10 -1.91
C PRO A 152 -6.47 16.32 -0.98
N GLY A 153 -5.43 16.47 -0.16
CA GLY A 153 -5.32 17.58 0.80
C GLY A 153 -6.03 17.36 2.13
N GLN A 154 -6.73 16.24 2.34
CA GLN A 154 -7.27 15.86 3.64
C GLN A 154 -6.15 15.36 4.57
N THR A 155 -5.38 16.31 5.13
CA THR A 155 -4.23 16.04 6.01
C THR A 155 -4.56 16.20 7.48
N SER A 156 -5.79 16.58 7.81
CA SER A 156 -6.31 16.65 9.17
C SER A 156 -7.29 15.51 9.44
N THR A 157 -7.33 15.05 10.68
CA THR A 157 -8.24 13.99 11.12
C THR A 157 -9.37 14.55 11.98
N GLY A 158 -10.53 13.93 11.88
CA GLY A 158 -11.68 14.14 12.73
C GLY A 158 -12.44 12.84 12.95
N PRO A 159 -13.70 12.91 13.42
CA PRO A 159 -14.50 11.72 13.72
C PRO A 159 -14.70 10.78 12.53
N TRP A 160 -14.73 11.30 11.30
CA TRP A 160 -14.95 10.48 10.08
C TRP A 160 -13.66 9.87 9.51
N GLU A 161 -12.49 10.35 9.96
CA GLU A 161 -11.17 9.77 9.66
C GLU A 161 -10.70 8.81 10.77
N THR A 162 -11.47 8.70 11.86
CA THR A 162 -11.16 7.82 13.00
C THR A 162 -11.83 6.48 12.82
N PHE A 163 -11.02 5.45 12.53
CA PHE A 163 -11.46 4.07 12.44
C PHE A 163 -11.14 3.31 13.72
N TYR A 164 -11.80 2.18 13.93
CA TYR A 164 -11.53 1.23 15.00
C TYR A 164 -11.15 -0.10 14.38
N LEU A 165 -9.98 -0.61 14.75
CA LEU A 165 -9.39 -1.84 14.22
C LEU A 165 -9.53 -2.96 15.27
N ASP A 166 -10.46 -3.88 15.05
CA ASP A 166 -10.68 -5.02 15.96
C ASP A 166 -10.09 -6.30 15.36
N GLN A 167 -9.15 -6.94 16.06
CA GLN A 167 -8.59 -8.23 15.66
C GLN A 167 -9.66 -9.33 15.81
N THR A 168 -9.87 -10.11 14.75
CA THR A 168 -10.84 -11.23 14.70
C THR A 168 -10.16 -12.58 14.52
N GLY A 169 -8.86 -12.60 14.23
CA GLY A 169 -8.02 -13.79 14.11
C GLY A 169 -6.54 -13.43 14.16
N ALA A 170 -5.65 -14.42 13.93
CA ALA A 170 -4.20 -14.20 14.03
C ALA A 170 -3.67 -13.13 13.06
N HIS A 171 -4.28 -13.01 11.87
CA HIS A 171 -3.88 -12.07 10.82
C HIS A 171 -5.08 -11.37 10.18
N THR A 172 -6.24 -11.41 10.84
CA THR A 172 -7.51 -10.91 10.32
C THR A 172 -8.10 -9.92 11.30
N PHE A 173 -8.65 -8.83 10.77
CA PHE A 173 -9.28 -7.78 11.56
C PHE A 173 -10.48 -7.19 10.82
N THR A 174 -11.30 -6.44 11.55
CA THR A 174 -12.35 -5.59 10.99
C THR A 174 -11.96 -4.12 11.14
N LEU A 175 -12.44 -3.30 10.20
CA LEU A 175 -12.42 -1.85 10.33
C LEU A 175 -13.84 -1.35 10.57
N SER A 176 -14.01 -0.42 11.50
CA SER A 176 -15.28 0.25 11.73
C SER A 176 -15.10 1.74 12.00
N VAL A 177 -16.18 2.51 11.90
CA VAL A 177 -16.20 3.96 12.10
C VAL A 177 -17.54 4.34 12.73
N ARG A 178 -17.57 5.44 13.49
CA ARG A 178 -18.82 5.96 14.06
C ARG A 178 -19.39 7.08 13.19
N ASP A 179 -20.69 7.05 12.96
CA ASP A 179 -21.38 8.19 12.35
C ASP A 179 -21.55 9.35 13.36
N SER A 180 -22.17 10.46 12.92
CA SER A 180 -22.42 11.62 13.77
C SER A 180 -23.38 11.35 14.94
N GLY A 181 -24.17 10.28 14.87
CA GLY A 181 -25.03 9.81 15.97
C GLY A 181 -24.31 8.85 16.93
N GLY A 182 -23.03 8.58 16.71
CA GLY A 182 -22.22 7.65 17.51
C GLY A 182 -22.46 6.17 17.18
N LYS A 183 -23.30 5.85 16.19
CA LYS A 183 -23.57 4.48 15.77
C LYS A 183 -22.36 3.91 15.04
N LEU A 184 -21.98 2.70 15.40
CA LEU A 184 -20.85 2.00 14.80
C LEU A 184 -21.25 1.32 13.48
N TRP A 185 -20.44 1.51 12.45
CA TRP A 185 -20.59 0.91 11.13
C TRP A 185 -19.30 0.24 10.70
N TYR A 186 -19.39 -1.02 10.30
CA TYR A 186 -18.28 -1.81 9.79
C TYR A 186 -18.06 -1.53 8.30
N VAL A 187 -16.79 -1.44 7.92
CA VAL A 187 -16.33 -1.25 6.55
C VAL A 187 -16.49 -2.56 5.80
N THR A 188 -17.24 -2.55 4.71
CA THR A 188 -17.56 -3.67 3.84
C THR A 188 -16.78 -3.55 2.53
N ALA A 189 -16.13 -4.63 2.08
CA ALA A 189 -15.56 -4.73 0.74
C ALA A 189 -16.57 -5.34 -0.25
N GLU A 190 -17.10 -4.53 -1.16
CA GLU A 190 -18.26 -4.89 -1.99
C GLU A 190 -17.92 -5.63 -3.28
N GLN A 191 -17.31 -6.81 -3.14
CA GLN A 191 -16.78 -7.57 -4.27
C GLN A 191 -17.83 -8.03 -5.30
N ASN A 192 -19.09 -8.21 -4.89
CA ASN A 192 -20.14 -8.73 -5.76
C ASN A 192 -21.02 -7.66 -6.42
N TYR A 193 -20.71 -6.38 -6.22
CA TYR A 193 -21.39 -5.31 -6.94
C TYR A 193 -20.84 -5.18 -8.37
N PRO A 194 -21.68 -4.94 -9.38
CA PRO A 194 -21.23 -4.81 -10.76
C PRO A 194 -20.60 -3.42 -11.03
N GLY A 195 -19.88 -3.32 -12.14
CA GLY A 195 -19.42 -2.05 -12.70
C GLY A 195 -18.55 -1.23 -11.75
N ASP A 196 -18.86 0.07 -11.65
CA ASP A 196 -18.13 1.05 -10.83
C ASP A 196 -18.36 0.86 -9.32
N GLU A 197 -19.03 -0.19 -8.87
CA GLU A 197 -19.21 -0.49 -7.44
C GLU A 197 -18.44 -1.74 -7.03
N ALA A 198 -17.90 -2.48 -7.99
CA ALA A 198 -17.10 -3.67 -7.73
C ALA A 198 -15.92 -3.33 -6.80
N GLY A 199 -15.89 -4.03 -5.66
CA GLY A 199 -14.86 -3.91 -4.64
C GLY A 199 -14.91 -2.63 -3.81
N LEU A 200 -15.93 -1.77 -3.96
CA LEU A 200 -16.03 -0.50 -3.21
C LEU A 200 -15.97 -0.75 -1.68
N LEU A 201 -15.19 0.05 -0.96
CA LEU A 201 -15.19 0.02 0.51
C LEU A 201 -16.21 1.01 1.08
N ARG A 202 -17.14 0.52 1.90
CA ARG A 202 -18.16 1.35 2.56
C ARG A 202 -18.40 0.97 4.02
N ALA A 203 -18.43 1.95 4.91
CA ALA A 203 -18.90 1.79 6.28
C ALA A 203 -20.43 1.68 6.33
N ARG A 204 -20.96 0.46 6.12
CA ARG A 204 -22.41 0.25 5.95
C ARG A 204 -22.98 -0.91 6.75
N ALA A 205 -22.16 -1.86 7.20
CA ALA A 205 -22.64 -3.00 7.94
C ALA A 205 -22.80 -2.64 9.43
N THR A 206 -23.82 -3.19 10.09
CA THR A 206 -24.01 -3.00 11.55
C THR A 206 -23.46 -4.16 12.37
N LYS A 207 -22.99 -5.22 11.69
CA LYS A 207 -22.35 -6.40 12.26
C LYS A 207 -21.26 -6.87 11.30
N PRO A 208 -20.14 -7.39 11.80
CA PRO A 208 -19.12 -7.95 10.94
C PRO A 208 -19.59 -9.29 10.35
N GLY A 209 -19.49 -9.43 9.04
CA GLY A 209 -19.62 -10.69 8.32
C GLY A 209 -18.34 -10.96 7.51
N PRO A 210 -18.38 -11.90 6.56
CA PRO A 210 -17.22 -12.21 5.73
C PRO A 210 -16.69 -11.00 4.94
N TRP A 211 -17.54 -10.04 4.60
CA TRP A 211 -17.17 -8.88 3.77
C TRP A 211 -16.54 -7.73 4.56
N GLU A 212 -16.58 -7.81 5.88
CA GLU A 212 -16.02 -6.82 6.80
C GLU A 212 -14.65 -7.25 7.35
N GLN A 213 -14.13 -8.38 6.86
CA GLN A 213 -12.84 -8.94 7.26
C GLN A 213 -11.74 -8.47 6.31
N PHE A 214 -10.64 -8.02 6.91
CA PHE A 214 -9.43 -7.59 6.22
C PHE A 214 -8.21 -8.29 6.79
N THR A 215 -7.17 -8.42 5.97
CA THR A 215 -5.84 -8.85 6.39
C THR A 215 -4.82 -7.81 5.97
N THR A 216 -3.62 -7.88 6.52
CA THR A 216 -2.47 -7.22 5.92
C THR A 216 -1.79 -8.19 4.97
N GLY A 217 -1.62 -7.79 3.71
CA GLY A 217 -0.87 -8.54 2.72
C GLY A 217 0.62 -8.24 2.74
N PRO A 218 1.45 -9.13 2.18
CA PRO A 218 2.77 -8.72 1.71
C PRO A 218 2.54 -7.68 0.62
N GLY A 219 3.01 -6.47 0.81
CA GLY A 219 3.20 -5.58 -0.33
C GLY A 219 4.64 -5.17 -0.42
N PRO A 220 4.98 -4.38 -1.45
CA PRO A 220 6.25 -3.71 -1.48
C PRO A 220 6.21 -2.65 -0.37
N GLN A 221 6.43 -2.99 0.90
CA GLN A 221 6.76 -2.11 2.05
C GLN A 221 7.80 -0.99 1.75
N ASN A 222 8.23 -0.82 0.49
CA ASN A 222 9.18 0.15 -0.05
C ASN A 222 8.57 1.42 -0.65
N LEU A 223 7.32 1.75 -0.34
CA LEU A 223 6.81 3.08 -0.66
C LEU A 223 7.04 4.09 0.47
N ILE A 224 7.47 3.66 1.66
CA ILE A 224 8.11 4.58 2.60
C ILE A 224 9.51 4.89 2.04
N GLY A 225 9.63 6.00 1.31
CA GLY A 225 10.96 6.53 1.02
C GLY A 225 11.66 6.88 2.33
N GLY A 226 12.78 6.23 2.63
CA GLY A 226 13.55 6.52 3.84
C GLY A 226 14.38 5.34 4.35
N ASP A 227 15.26 5.65 5.29
CA ASP A 227 16.14 4.68 5.94
C ASP A 227 15.43 4.01 7.12
N ASP A 228 14.66 2.96 6.81
CA ASP A 228 13.97 2.11 7.78
C ASP A 228 14.81 0.91 8.25
N TYR A 229 16.10 0.92 7.94
CA TYR A 229 17.03 -0.09 8.41
C TYR A 229 16.99 -0.14 9.95
N PRO A 230 16.91 -1.33 10.58
CA PRO A 230 16.68 -1.45 12.02
C PRO A 230 17.66 -0.60 12.81
N ALA A 231 17.17 0.21 13.75
CA ALA A 231 18.02 1.15 14.50
C ALA A 231 19.25 0.47 15.14
N LYS A 232 19.09 -0.77 15.62
CA LYS A 232 20.17 -1.58 16.18
C LYS A 232 21.23 -2.00 15.16
N TRP A 233 20.93 -1.99 13.87
CA TRP A 233 21.85 -2.31 12.77
C TRP A 233 22.41 -1.05 12.11
N LYS A 234 21.61 0.02 12.08
CA LYS A 234 21.96 1.35 11.56
C LYS A 234 22.88 2.16 12.47
N SER A 235 22.68 2.10 13.79
CA SER A 235 23.44 2.94 14.74
C SER A 235 24.90 2.52 14.98
N PRO A 236 25.25 1.22 15.02
CA PRO A 236 26.64 0.82 15.17
C PRO A 236 27.52 1.32 14.02
N ALA A 237 28.84 1.31 14.24
CA ALA A 237 29.79 1.54 13.17
C ALA A 237 29.53 0.51 12.04
N GLN A 238 29.78 0.91 10.80
CA GLN A 238 29.73 -0.01 9.67
C GLN A 238 30.67 -1.18 9.93
N ASP A 239 30.27 -2.38 9.48
CA ASP A 239 31.02 -3.63 9.63
C ASP A 239 31.35 -4.02 11.08
N SER A 240 30.72 -3.38 12.07
CA SER A 240 30.97 -3.64 13.48
C SER A 240 30.38 -4.98 13.94
N PHE A 241 29.49 -5.59 13.17
CA PHE A 241 29.08 -6.97 13.36
C PHE A 241 28.69 -7.65 12.05
N ALA A 242 28.89 -8.97 12.03
CA ALA A 242 28.50 -9.88 10.96
C ALA A 242 27.58 -10.98 11.50
N ASN A 243 26.60 -11.41 10.74
CA ASN A 243 25.76 -12.57 11.06
C ASN A 243 25.15 -13.18 9.77
N VAL A 244 24.05 -13.93 9.90
CA VAL A 244 23.35 -14.58 8.78
C VAL A 244 22.87 -13.63 7.67
N PHE A 245 22.85 -12.32 7.93
CA PHE A 245 22.52 -11.26 6.96
C PHE A 245 23.71 -10.37 6.59
N GLY A 246 24.94 -10.85 6.77
CA GLY A 246 26.14 -10.15 6.34
C GLY A 246 26.61 -9.09 7.34
N LEU A 247 27.38 -8.13 6.84
CA LEU A 247 27.91 -7.01 7.62
C LEU A 247 26.85 -5.90 7.73
N ASN A 248 26.77 -5.23 8.89
CA ASN A 248 25.77 -4.19 9.10
C ASN A 248 26.07 -2.93 8.28
N ARG A 249 25.01 -2.29 7.77
CA ARG A 249 25.08 -1.08 6.92
C ARG A 249 25.76 -1.34 5.57
N GLU A 250 25.73 -2.59 5.11
CA GLU A 250 26.12 -2.95 3.75
C GLU A 250 24.93 -3.04 2.80
N CYS A 251 25.15 -2.78 1.52
CA CYS A 251 24.14 -2.91 0.46
C CYS A 251 23.38 -4.25 0.52
N VAL A 252 24.11 -5.37 0.66
CA VAL A 252 23.51 -6.72 0.74
C VAL A 252 22.61 -6.90 1.96
N SER A 253 23.02 -6.36 3.11
CA SER A 253 22.28 -6.49 4.37
C SER A 253 21.02 -5.62 4.37
N TYR A 254 21.09 -4.43 3.80
CA TYR A 254 19.96 -3.53 3.63
C TYR A 254 18.94 -4.12 2.66
N VAL A 255 19.38 -4.59 1.49
CA VAL A 255 18.46 -5.21 0.53
C VAL A 255 17.84 -6.48 1.09
N ALA A 256 18.57 -7.31 1.85
CA ALA A 256 18.01 -8.47 2.52
C ALA A 256 16.97 -8.08 3.60
N TRP A 257 17.19 -6.97 4.33
CA TRP A 257 16.18 -6.40 5.22
C TRP A 257 14.91 -5.99 4.47
N LYS A 258 15.06 -5.29 3.33
CA LYS A 258 13.91 -4.95 2.51
C LYS A 258 13.18 -6.20 2.01
N ILE A 259 13.88 -7.23 1.54
CA ILE A 259 13.25 -8.48 1.12
C ILE A 259 12.46 -9.13 2.27
N TYR A 260 13.04 -9.17 3.48
CA TYR A 260 12.39 -9.67 4.68
C TYR A 260 11.05 -8.97 4.94
N GLU A 261 11.08 -7.64 4.99
CA GLU A 261 9.89 -6.81 5.19
C GLU A 261 8.84 -7.08 4.10
N ASN A 262 9.25 -7.04 2.84
CA ASN A 262 8.34 -7.16 1.69
C ASN A 262 7.72 -8.54 1.53
N SER A 263 8.38 -9.58 2.04
CA SER A 263 7.86 -10.95 1.99
C SER A 263 6.94 -11.27 3.17
N GLY A 264 6.69 -10.32 4.08
CA GLY A 264 5.79 -10.49 5.22
C GLY A 264 6.48 -10.68 6.57
N GLY A 265 7.80 -10.46 6.64
CA GLY A 265 8.53 -10.37 7.89
C GLY A 265 8.01 -9.21 8.74
N THR A 266 7.79 -9.46 10.04
CA THR A 266 7.19 -8.45 10.95
C THR A 266 7.99 -8.20 12.23
N GLN A 267 8.94 -9.08 12.58
CA GLN A 267 9.80 -8.89 13.73
C GLN A 267 10.84 -7.83 13.44
N VAL A 268 10.98 -6.87 14.36
CA VAL A 268 12.08 -5.91 14.38
C VAL A 268 13.22 -6.52 15.21
N PRO A 269 14.47 -6.52 14.72
CA PRO A 269 15.62 -7.01 15.47
C PRO A 269 15.78 -6.33 16.83
N GLY A 270 15.74 -7.10 17.92
CA GLY A 270 15.99 -6.61 19.28
C GLY A 270 17.47 -6.35 19.60
N GLY A 271 18.38 -6.78 18.71
CA GLY A 271 19.82 -6.68 18.87
C GLY A 271 20.54 -6.98 17.55
N GLN A 272 21.74 -7.57 17.63
CA GLN A 272 22.50 -7.97 16.44
C GLN A 272 21.96 -9.23 15.76
N ALA A 273 21.06 -9.97 16.41
CA ALA A 273 20.45 -11.17 15.83
C ALA A 273 19.40 -10.82 14.77
N ALA A 274 19.31 -11.66 13.75
CA ALA A 274 18.23 -11.62 12.77
C ALA A 274 16.88 -11.94 13.44
N PRO A 275 15.77 -11.49 12.87
CA PRO A 275 14.45 -12.04 13.15
C PRO A 275 14.45 -13.57 13.16
N SER A 276 13.69 -14.18 14.07
CA SER A 276 13.64 -15.65 14.20
C SER A 276 12.99 -16.32 12.97
N ASP A 277 12.18 -15.58 12.24
CA ASP A 277 11.52 -15.96 10.99
C ASP A 277 12.25 -15.46 9.73
N TRP A 278 13.47 -14.92 9.87
CA TRP A 278 14.22 -14.35 8.75
C TRP A 278 14.33 -15.28 7.54
N ALA A 279 14.71 -16.54 7.78
CA ALA A 279 14.91 -17.53 6.72
C ALA A 279 13.62 -17.88 5.94
N ARG A 280 12.45 -17.53 6.48
CA ARG A 280 11.16 -17.70 5.81
C ARG A 280 10.86 -16.57 4.83
N TYR A 281 11.34 -15.36 5.13
CA TYR A 281 10.93 -14.14 4.44
C TYR A 281 12.08 -13.45 3.70
N SER A 282 13.31 -13.93 3.83
CA SER A 282 14.48 -13.29 3.25
C SER A 282 15.54 -14.25 2.77
N VAL A 283 16.52 -13.69 2.07
CA VAL A 283 17.72 -14.38 1.60
C VAL A 283 18.79 -14.41 2.70
N ARG A 284 19.60 -15.47 2.68
CA ARG A 284 20.80 -15.57 3.52
C ARG A 284 21.97 -14.93 2.78
N VAL A 285 22.53 -13.87 3.34
CA VAL A 285 23.66 -13.11 2.73
C VAL A 285 24.96 -13.27 3.53
N ASP A 286 25.04 -14.33 4.35
CA ASP A 286 26.21 -14.70 5.14
C ASP A 286 27.45 -14.95 4.25
N PRO A 287 28.58 -14.24 4.47
CA PRO A 287 29.81 -14.39 3.68
C PRO A 287 30.42 -15.80 3.73
N THR A 288 30.04 -16.64 4.71
CA THR A 288 30.54 -18.01 4.85
C THR A 288 29.74 -19.04 4.07
N SER A 289 28.58 -18.67 3.53
CA SER A 289 27.78 -19.58 2.73
C SER A 289 28.41 -19.76 1.35
N GLY A 290 28.69 -21.02 0.98
CA GLY A 290 29.48 -21.39 -0.20
C GLY A 290 28.91 -20.91 -1.54
N SER A 291 29.53 -21.36 -2.64
CA SER A 291 29.14 -21.00 -4.02
C SER A 291 27.64 -21.22 -4.25
N GLY A 292 26.90 -20.14 -4.52
CA GLY A 292 25.43 -20.13 -4.64
C GLY A 292 24.73 -19.17 -3.67
N ALA A 293 25.46 -18.65 -2.68
CA ALA A 293 24.93 -17.71 -1.71
C ALA A 293 24.76 -16.27 -2.24
N TRP A 294 23.77 -15.58 -1.68
CA TRP A 294 23.53 -14.14 -1.85
C TRP A 294 24.54 -13.27 -1.10
N SER A 295 25.71 -13.81 -0.78
CA SER A 295 26.69 -13.22 0.14
C SER A 295 27.37 -11.96 -0.38
N TYR A 296 27.70 -11.95 -1.66
CA TYR A 296 28.34 -10.81 -2.32
C TYR A 296 27.42 -10.21 -3.37
N ALA A 297 27.31 -8.89 -3.38
CA ALA A 297 26.41 -8.17 -4.27
C ALA A 297 26.59 -8.56 -5.75
N TYR A 298 27.82 -8.72 -6.23
CA TYR A 298 28.10 -9.15 -7.61
C TYR A 298 27.50 -10.50 -8.00
N ASN A 299 27.14 -11.37 -7.04
CA ASN A 299 26.58 -12.69 -7.30
C ASN A 299 25.06 -12.73 -7.28
N TRP A 300 24.37 -11.65 -6.90
CA TRP A 300 22.93 -11.70 -6.62
C TRP A 300 22.09 -12.13 -7.82
N GLY A 301 22.35 -11.60 -9.01
CA GLY A 301 21.62 -12.04 -10.22
C GLY A 301 21.87 -13.52 -10.56
N TYR A 302 23.09 -14.02 -10.36
CA TYR A 302 23.39 -15.44 -10.58
C TYR A 302 22.75 -16.34 -9.53
N ALA A 303 22.81 -15.95 -8.25
CA ALA A 303 22.17 -16.66 -7.15
C ALA A 303 20.65 -16.72 -7.36
N ALA A 304 20.03 -15.59 -7.70
CA ALA A 304 18.61 -15.49 -8.04
C ALA A 304 18.22 -16.47 -9.16
N ALA A 305 18.94 -16.45 -10.28
CA ALA A 305 18.66 -17.35 -11.40
C ALA A 305 18.78 -18.83 -10.99
N SER A 306 19.75 -19.18 -10.14
CA SER A 306 19.92 -20.55 -9.64
C SER A 306 18.77 -21.01 -8.72
N HIS A 307 18.04 -20.07 -8.13
CA HIS A 307 16.83 -20.29 -7.34
C HIS A 307 15.53 -20.10 -8.14
N HIS A 308 15.61 -20.04 -9.48
CA HIS A 308 14.46 -19.79 -10.36
C HIS A 308 13.74 -18.46 -10.11
N VAL A 309 14.42 -17.50 -9.48
CA VAL A 309 13.95 -16.13 -9.37
C VAL A 309 14.21 -15.41 -10.69
N THR A 310 13.21 -14.69 -11.18
CA THR A 310 13.32 -13.96 -12.45
C THR A 310 14.35 -12.84 -12.32
N VAL A 311 15.29 -12.79 -13.27
CA VAL A 311 16.23 -11.69 -13.46
C VAL A 311 16.05 -11.16 -14.88
N ASN A 312 15.71 -9.87 -15.03
CA ASN A 312 15.52 -9.25 -16.34
C ASN A 312 15.90 -7.75 -16.31
N HIS A 313 15.63 -7.00 -17.38
CA HIS A 313 15.97 -5.57 -17.49
C HIS A 313 14.80 -4.61 -17.24
N THR A 314 13.72 -5.07 -16.61
CA THR A 314 12.52 -4.28 -16.36
C THR A 314 12.38 -4.04 -14.86
N PRO A 315 12.57 -2.81 -14.36
CA PRO A 315 12.38 -2.54 -12.95
C PRO A 315 10.90 -2.69 -12.57
N THR A 316 10.67 -3.25 -11.40
CA THR A 316 9.37 -3.17 -10.71
C THR A 316 9.59 -2.64 -9.29
N PRO A 317 8.67 -1.85 -8.72
CA PRO A 317 8.69 -1.61 -7.28
C PRO A 317 8.73 -2.98 -6.60
N GLY A 318 9.67 -3.19 -5.69
CA GLY A 318 9.86 -4.51 -5.10
C GLY A 318 11.14 -5.24 -5.54
N SER A 319 11.62 -4.94 -6.75
CA SER A 319 12.78 -5.63 -7.33
C SER A 319 14.11 -5.13 -6.75
N VAL A 320 15.16 -5.92 -6.91
CA VAL A 320 16.52 -5.55 -6.54
C VAL A 320 17.28 -5.14 -7.81
N ALA A 321 17.69 -3.89 -7.89
CA ALA A 321 18.65 -3.45 -8.89
C ALA A 321 20.01 -4.07 -8.56
N TRP A 322 20.61 -4.78 -9.51
CA TRP A 322 21.84 -5.54 -9.32
C TRP A 322 22.92 -5.08 -10.31
N TRP A 323 24.12 -4.85 -9.79
CA TRP A 323 25.34 -4.58 -10.56
C TRP A 323 26.36 -5.69 -10.28
N ASP A 324 26.84 -6.32 -11.34
CA ASP A 324 27.86 -7.37 -11.30
C ASP A 324 29.28 -6.75 -11.15
N ARG A 325 30.33 -7.56 -11.40
CA ARG A 325 31.72 -7.09 -11.29
C ARG A 325 32.18 -6.19 -12.45
N LYS A 326 31.37 -6.03 -13.50
CA LYS A 326 31.71 -5.35 -14.75
C LYS A 326 31.04 -3.98 -14.77
N GLY A 327 31.81 -2.92 -14.54
CA GLY A 327 31.27 -1.56 -14.59
C GLY A 327 32.09 -0.55 -13.79
N VAL A 328 31.52 0.63 -13.54
CA VAL A 328 32.18 1.72 -12.78
C VAL A 328 32.53 1.29 -11.35
N TRP A 329 31.81 0.30 -10.81
CA TRP A 329 32.06 -0.29 -9.48
C TRP A 329 33.01 -1.50 -9.50
N ALA A 330 33.53 -1.86 -10.67
CA ALA A 330 34.55 -2.90 -10.81
C ALA A 330 35.83 -2.58 -10.02
N ALA A 331 36.09 -1.30 -9.73
CA ALA A 331 37.23 -0.85 -8.94
C ALA A 331 37.31 -1.50 -7.54
N HIS A 332 36.18 -1.92 -6.98
CA HIS A 332 36.13 -2.64 -5.70
C HIS A 332 35.85 -4.15 -5.85
N GLY A 333 35.54 -4.63 -7.05
CA GLY A 333 35.33 -6.07 -7.35
C GLY A 333 34.14 -6.73 -6.63
N THR A 334 33.35 -5.97 -5.89
CA THR A 334 32.28 -6.47 -4.99
C THR A 334 30.89 -6.40 -5.61
N GLY A 335 30.71 -5.67 -6.72
CA GLY A 335 29.39 -5.38 -7.30
C GLY A 335 28.54 -4.51 -6.36
N HIS A 336 27.25 -4.35 -6.67
CA HIS A 336 26.33 -3.60 -5.82
C HIS A 336 24.90 -4.13 -5.95
N VAL A 337 24.09 -3.93 -4.92
CA VAL A 337 22.65 -4.18 -4.95
C VAL A 337 21.91 -3.06 -4.27
N ALA A 338 20.79 -2.68 -4.86
CA ALA A 338 19.92 -1.64 -4.33
C ALA A 338 18.47 -2.05 -4.46
N TYR A 339 17.63 -1.53 -3.58
CA TYR A 339 16.23 -1.85 -3.56
C TYR A 339 15.43 -0.88 -4.43
N VAL A 340 14.64 -1.36 -5.40
CA VAL A 340 13.79 -0.49 -6.25
C VAL A 340 12.52 -0.09 -5.49
N THR A 341 12.46 1.18 -5.09
CA THR A 341 11.36 1.74 -4.28
C THR A 341 10.20 2.21 -5.15
N ALA A 342 10.48 2.78 -6.32
CA ALA A 342 9.44 3.26 -7.24
C ALA A 342 9.86 3.09 -8.70
N VAL A 343 8.87 3.03 -9.60
CA VAL A 343 9.08 2.98 -11.05
C VAL A 343 8.16 3.99 -11.71
N GLN A 344 8.73 4.95 -12.42
CA GLN A 344 7.98 5.92 -13.21
C GLN A 344 7.69 5.37 -14.60
N LYS A 345 6.47 5.59 -15.09
CA LYS A 345 6.04 5.16 -16.43
C LYS A 345 5.35 6.31 -17.17
N SER A 346 5.49 6.30 -18.50
CA SER A 346 4.68 7.09 -19.43
C SER A 346 4.00 6.12 -20.39
N GLY A 347 2.69 5.95 -20.25
CA GLY A 347 1.99 4.82 -20.87
C GLY A 347 2.53 3.48 -20.36
N SER A 348 2.91 2.59 -21.28
CA SER A 348 3.54 1.30 -20.94
C SER A 348 5.06 1.37 -20.77
N ALA A 349 5.71 2.47 -21.15
CA ALA A 349 7.16 2.60 -21.13
C ALA A 349 7.66 3.05 -19.76
N VAL A 350 8.73 2.40 -19.27
CA VAL A 350 9.45 2.86 -18.06
C VAL A 350 10.25 4.12 -18.42
N THR A 351 10.01 5.19 -17.68
CA THR A 351 10.69 6.48 -17.85
C THR A 351 11.67 6.79 -16.72
N GLY A 352 11.70 5.96 -15.67
CA GLY A 352 12.62 6.10 -14.55
C GLY A 352 12.33 5.09 -13.46
N PHE A 353 13.20 5.04 -12.46
CA PHE A 353 12.95 4.35 -11.20
C PHE A 353 13.76 4.98 -10.06
N ASP A 354 13.30 4.76 -8.84
CA ASP A 354 14.00 5.14 -7.61
C ASP A 354 14.58 3.89 -6.95
N ILE A 355 15.77 4.04 -6.39
CA ILE A 355 16.37 3.02 -5.51
C ILE A 355 16.62 3.58 -4.12
N ALA A 356 16.66 2.69 -3.14
CA ALA A 356 17.20 2.90 -1.82
C ALA A 356 18.35 1.93 -1.58
N GLU A 357 19.45 2.40 -1.00
CA GLU A 357 20.67 1.62 -0.88
C GLU A 357 21.57 2.09 0.26
N TYR A 358 22.62 1.30 0.52
CA TYR A 358 23.74 1.65 1.38
C TYR A 358 25.07 1.47 0.60
N ASN A 359 25.95 2.48 0.67
CA ASN A 359 27.35 2.47 0.18
C ASN A 359 27.63 2.91 -1.27
N ILE A 360 26.64 3.38 -2.04
CA ILE A 360 26.91 3.81 -3.44
C ILE A 360 27.47 5.24 -3.52
N GLU A 361 27.19 6.13 -2.56
CA GLU A 361 27.55 7.56 -2.65
C GLU A 361 28.91 7.93 -2.05
N GLY A 362 29.83 6.96 -1.99
CA GLY A 362 31.17 7.20 -1.43
C GLY A 362 31.17 7.53 0.07
N LYS A 363 30.07 7.23 0.75
CA LYS A 363 29.94 7.25 2.20
C LYS A 363 29.67 5.84 2.66
N ASP A 364 30.73 5.17 3.06
CA ASP A 364 30.64 3.83 3.59
C ASP A 364 29.68 3.83 4.82
N GLY A 365 28.75 2.89 4.81
CA GLY A 365 27.66 2.72 5.76
C GLY A 365 26.52 3.72 5.64
N ALA A 366 26.45 4.62 4.66
CA ALA A 366 25.37 5.61 4.60
C ALA A 366 24.22 5.17 3.70
N TYR A 367 23.01 5.37 4.19
CA TYR A 367 21.79 5.27 3.38
C TYR A 367 21.74 6.40 2.34
N SER A 368 21.30 6.06 1.13
CA SER A 368 20.90 7.05 0.13
C SER A 368 19.68 6.60 -0.67
N THR A 369 19.05 7.56 -1.35
CA THR A 369 18.09 7.30 -2.42
C THR A 369 18.59 7.91 -3.72
N ILE A 370 18.45 7.17 -4.82
CA ILE A 370 18.87 7.62 -6.14
C ILE A 370 17.72 7.52 -7.11
N HIS A 371 17.49 8.62 -7.83
CA HIS A 371 16.52 8.70 -8.91
C HIS A 371 17.20 8.49 -10.26
N PHE A 372 16.77 7.47 -11.00
CA PHE A 372 17.18 7.23 -12.37
C PHE A 372 16.06 7.67 -13.33
N THR A 373 16.44 8.39 -14.39
CA THR A 373 15.54 8.77 -15.48
C THR A 373 15.97 8.10 -16.77
N VAL A 374 15.06 7.66 -17.61
CA VAL A 374 15.35 7.16 -18.95
C VAL A 374 15.31 8.35 -19.92
N SER A 375 16.46 8.72 -20.47
CA SER A 375 16.62 9.75 -21.49
C SER A 375 17.28 9.16 -22.74
N ASN A 376 16.64 9.28 -23.91
CA ASN A 376 17.12 8.72 -25.19
C ASN A 376 17.46 7.21 -25.12
N GLY A 377 16.65 6.44 -24.40
CA GLY A 377 16.88 5.00 -24.20
C GLY A 377 18.06 4.66 -23.30
N LYS A 378 18.69 5.65 -22.65
CA LYS A 378 19.74 5.47 -21.65
C LYS A 378 19.24 5.93 -20.29
N LEU A 379 19.59 5.21 -19.24
CA LEU A 379 19.34 5.69 -17.88
C LEU A 379 20.38 6.75 -17.52
N VAL A 380 19.90 7.91 -17.11
CA VAL A 380 20.66 9.06 -16.63
C VAL A 380 20.27 9.29 -15.18
N ARG A 381 21.26 9.27 -14.28
CA ARG A 381 21.07 9.62 -12.87
C ARG A 381 20.64 11.08 -12.75
N ARG A 382 19.61 11.35 -11.96
CA ARG A 382 19.41 12.70 -11.38
C ARG A 382 20.04 12.73 -10.00
N ALA A 383 20.57 13.89 -9.65
CA ALA A 383 21.23 14.14 -8.37
C ALA A 383 20.45 13.52 -7.20
N ALA A 384 21.14 12.80 -6.34
CA ALA A 384 20.54 12.27 -5.12
C ALA A 384 20.12 13.41 -4.19
N ASN A 385 19.11 13.15 -3.35
CA ASN A 385 18.62 14.12 -2.36
C ASN A 385 19.54 14.26 -1.14
N THR A 386 20.70 13.63 -1.14
CA THR A 386 21.69 13.66 -0.07
C THR A 386 22.81 14.63 -0.43
N THR A 387 23.04 15.64 0.42
CA THR A 387 24.25 16.45 0.32
C THR A 387 25.46 15.55 0.63
N PRO A 388 26.44 15.42 -0.28
CA PRO A 388 27.67 14.69 0.01
C PRO A 388 28.38 15.34 1.21
N SER A 389 28.80 14.53 2.17
CA SER A 389 29.64 14.88 3.31
C SER A 389 30.58 13.69 3.54
N GLY A 390 31.88 13.94 3.59
CA GLY A 390 32.90 12.88 3.63
C GLY A 390 33.99 13.05 2.56
N PRO A 391 34.99 12.15 2.50
CA PRO A 391 36.15 12.27 1.61
C PRO A 391 35.82 12.20 0.11
N MET A 392 34.59 11.81 -0.24
CA MET A 392 34.05 11.85 -1.62
C MET A 392 33.14 13.07 -1.88
N ALA A 393 33.04 14.02 -0.93
CA ALA A 393 32.30 15.27 -1.15
C ALA A 393 33.01 16.10 -2.23
N GLY A 394 32.43 16.12 -3.43
CA GLY A 394 33.00 16.80 -4.60
C GLY A 394 33.42 15.85 -5.73
N VAL A 395 33.36 14.54 -5.54
CA VAL A 395 33.40 13.61 -6.68
C VAL A 395 32.02 13.65 -7.32
N ASP A 396 31.96 14.24 -8.51
CA ASP A 396 30.81 14.07 -9.39
C ASP A 396 30.75 12.58 -9.74
N LEU A 397 30.01 11.80 -8.95
CA LEU A 397 29.61 10.42 -9.28
C LEU A 397 28.62 10.46 -10.46
N GLY A 398 28.84 11.33 -11.45
CA GLY A 398 27.92 11.73 -12.51
C GLY A 398 27.41 10.56 -13.36
N TRP A 399 27.98 9.37 -13.15
CA TRP A 399 27.54 8.13 -13.77
C TRP A 399 27.54 6.97 -12.77
N VAL A 400 26.37 6.70 -12.18
CA VAL A 400 26.04 5.34 -11.72
C VAL A 400 25.61 4.56 -12.97
N PRO A 401 26.27 3.45 -13.34
CA PRO A 401 25.90 2.67 -14.51
C PRO A 401 24.49 2.09 -14.35
N ILE A 402 23.90 1.69 -15.47
CA ILE A 402 22.65 0.94 -15.47
C ILE A 402 22.84 -0.38 -14.71
N PRO A 403 21.90 -0.82 -13.87
CA PRO A 403 21.94 -2.15 -13.29
C PRO A 403 22.07 -3.22 -14.38
N ASP A 404 22.91 -4.23 -14.17
CA ASP A 404 23.03 -5.39 -15.05
C ASP A 404 21.72 -6.19 -15.11
N GLY A 405 20.92 -6.12 -14.06
CA GLY A 405 19.56 -6.65 -14.06
C GLY A 405 18.75 -6.22 -12.84
N PHE A 406 17.48 -6.61 -12.86
CA PHE A 406 16.53 -6.49 -11.77
C PHE A 406 16.13 -7.88 -11.32
N VAL A 407 16.35 -8.18 -10.04
CA VAL A 407 15.97 -9.44 -9.42
C VAL A 407 14.57 -9.31 -8.83
N HIS A 408 13.62 -10.12 -9.28
CA HIS A 408 12.21 -10.03 -8.88
C HIS A 408 11.88 -10.99 -7.75
N ILE A 409 12.27 -10.62 -6.52
CA ILE A 409 12.00 -11.39 -5.31
C ILE A 409 10.63 -10.97 -4.76
N ASN A 410 9.57 -11.37 -5.46
CA ASN A 410 8.20 -11.22 -4.98
C ASN A 410 7.67 -12.61 -4.61
N GLY A 411 7.68 -12.93 -3.32
CA GLY A 411 7.13 -14.18 -2.78
C GLY A 411 8.17 -15.26 -2.55
N PHE A 412 8.54 -15.45 -1.28
CA PHE A 412 9.10 -16.71 -0.77
C PHE A 412 7.98 -17.64 -0.31
#